data_AF-A0A0G4MWM4-F1
#
_entry.id   AF-A0A0G4MWM4-F1
#
_cell.length_a   1.000
_cell.length_b   1.000
_cell.length_c   1.000
_cell.angle_alpha   90.00
_cell.angle_beta   90.00
_cell.angle_gamma   90.00
#
_symmetry.space_group_name_H-M   'P 1'
#
loop_
_entity.id
_entity.type
_entity.pdbx_description
1 polymer ?
#
loop_
_entity_poly.entity_id
_entity_poly.type
_entity_poly.pdbx_seq_one_letter_code
_entity_poly.pdbx_strand_id
1 'polypeptide(L)'
;ETWESLESLVDEGVAKSIGVSNFQAQSLYDIFTYNRHPLSSLQIEHHPYLVQPELIQLAQENKIAVTAYSSFGPQSFMELPPAFNKRARGAQGLFE
;
A
#
# COMPACT_ATOMS: atom_id res chain seq x y z
N GLU A 1 3.83 14.67 7.51
CA GLU A 1 3.90 15.33 6.20
C GLU A 1 2.96 14.73 5.15
N THR A 2 3.24 13.58 4.54
CA THR A 2 2.41 13.06 3.44
C THR A 2 0.96 12.77 3.88
N TRP A 3 0.79 12.13 5.04
CA TRP A 3 -0.56 11.86 5.58
C TRP A 3 -1.33 13.16 5.84
N GLU A 4 -0.71 14.17 6.47
CA GLU A 4 -1.32 15.48 6.69
C GLU A 4 -1.72 16.16 5.38
N SER A 5 -0.92 16.00 4.31
CA SER A 5 -1.27 16.51 2.99
C SER A 5 -2.48 15.78 2.40
N LEU A 6 -2.60 14.46 2.59
CA LEU A 6 -3.80 13.71 2.20
C LEU A 6 -5.03 14.17 2.98
N GLU A 7 -4.87 14.48 4.27
CA GLU A 7 -5.94 15.04 5.09
C GLU A 7 -6.42 16.40 4.58
N SER A 8 -5.51 17.27 4.13
CA SER A 8 -5.89 18.54 3.49
C SER A 8 -6.72 18.34 2.21
N LEU A 9 -6.44 17.31 1.42
CA LEU A 9 -7.26 16.99 0.25
C LEU A 9 -8.68 16.56 0.62
N VAL A 10 -8.88 15.98 1.81
CA VAL A 10 -10.21 15.69 2.35
C VAL A 10 -10.89 16.98 2.80
N ASP A 11 -10.17 17.84 3.52
CA ASP A 11 -10.66 19.14 3.98
C ASP A 11 -11.12 20.04 2.80
N GLU A 12 -10.40 19.99 1.67
CA GLU A 12 -10.74 20.69 0.42
C GLU A 12 -11.85 20.02 -0.39
N GLY A 13 -12.28 18.80 -0.02
CA GLY A 13 -13.32 18.04 -0.73
C GLY A 13 -12.86 17.38 -2.03
N VAL A 14 -11.55 17.37 -2.32
CA VAL A 14 -10.96 16.69 -3.49
C VAL A 14 -11.04 15.18 -3.33
N ALA A 15 -10.70 14.68 -2.14
CA ALA A 15 -10.82 13.27 -1.78
C ALA A 15 -11.97 13.05 -0.81
N LYS A 16 -12.82 12.06 -1.08
CA LYS A 16 -13.91 11.67 -0.15
C LYS A 16 -13.41 10.82 1.02
N SER A 17 -12.30 10.11 0.82
CA SER A 17 -11.67 9.23 1.80
C SER A 17 -10.19 9.04 1.42
N ILE A 18 -9.38 8.72 2.43
CA ILE A 18 -7.93 8.51 2.28
C ILE A 18 -7.52 7.21 2.97
N GLY A 19 -6.44 6.60 2.49
CA GLY A 19 -5.94 5.32 2.96
C GLY A 19 -4.49 5.13 2.58
N VAL A 20 -3.95 3.94 2.87
CA VAL A 20 -2.55 3.60 2.64
C VAL A 20 -2.42 2.28 1.89
N SER A 21 -1.25 2.08 1.26
CA SER A 21 -0.91 0.83 0.58
C SER A 21 0.43 0.32 1.09
N ASN A 22 0.56 -1.00 1.23
CA ASN A 22 1.77 -1.69 1.69
C ASN A 22 2.23 -1.31 3.12
N PHE A 23 1.30 -0.91 3.98
CA PHE A 23 1.60 -0.59 5.37
C PHE A 23 1.53 -1.83 6.25
N GLN A 24 2.47 -1.92 7.18
CA GLN A 24 2.48 -2.89 8.27
C GLN A 24 1.90 -2.28 9.55
N ALA A 25 1.63 -3.11 10.57
CA ALA A 25 0.97 -2.69 11.81
C ALA A 25 1.65 -1.47 12.48
N GLN A 26 2.98 -1.46 12.56
CA GLN A 26 3.73 -0.35 13.16
C GLN A 26 3.46 1.00 12.48
N SER A 27 3.33 1.00 11.16
CA SER A 27 3.05 2.21 10.37
C SER A 27 1.59 2.66 10.52
N LEU A 28 0.66 1.72 10.74
CA LEU A 28 -0.73 2.06 11.08
C LEU A 28 -0.80 2.70 12.47
N TYR A 29 -0.13 2.10 13.45
CA TYR A 29 -0.05 2.65 14.81
C TYR A 29 0.56 4.05 14.82
N ASP A 30 1.59 4.30 14.01
CA ASP A 30 2.17 5.63 13.85
C ASP A 30 1.10 6.64 13.41
N ILE A 31 0.37 6.36 12.32
CA ILE A 31 -0.73 7.22 11.84
C ILE A 31 -1.80 7.44 12.91
N PHE A 32 -2.18 6.40 13.65
CA PHE A 32 -3.20 6.51 14.71
C PHE A 32 -2.81 7.48 15.83
N THR A 33 -1.53 7.84 15.97
CA THR A 33 -1.12 8.83 16.97
C THR A 33 -1.44 10.27 16.58
N TYR A 34 -1.63 10.55 15.29
CA TYR A 34 -1.79 11.92 14.79
C TYR A 34 -2.91 12.13 13.76
N ASN A 35 -3.64 11.09 13.34
CA ASN A 35 -4.66 11.25 12.30
C ASN A 35 -5.85 12.09 12.77
N ARG A 36 -6.19 13.11 11.98
CA ARG A 36 -7.43 13.90 12.10
C ARG A 36 -8.58 13.24 11.34
N HIS A 37 -8.29 12.64 10.19
CA HIS A 37 -9.28 11.90 9.38
C HIS A 37 -9.13 10.38 9.56
N PRO A 38 -10.23 9.61 9.44
CA PRO A 38 -10.17 8.15 9.50
C PRO A 38 -9.30 7.57 8.37
N LEU A 39 -8.36 6.68 8.72
CA LEU A 39 -7.70 5.83 7.75
C LEU A 39 -8.75 4.86 7.18
N SER A 40 -9.20 5.10 5.96
CA SER A 40 -10.40 4.44 5.41
C SER A 40 -10.09 3.13 4.71
N SER A 41 -8.87 2.96 4.18
CA SER A 41 -8.48 1.72 3.50
C SER A 41 -7.01 1.37 3.70
N LEU A 42 -6.75 0.07 3.74
CA LEU A 42 -5.43 -0.55 3.69
C LEU A 42 -5.37 -1.48 2.48
N GLN A 43 -4.58 -1.14 1.47
CA GLN A 43 -4.34 -2.00 0.31
C GLN A 43 -3.04 -2.79 0.46
N ILE A 44 -3.09 -4.12 0.47
CA ILE A 44 -1.93 -5.01 0.74
C ILE A 44 -1.90 -6.22 -0.18
N GLU A 45 -0.72 -6.84 -0.35
CA GLU A 45 -0.60 -8.14 -1.01
C GLU A 45 -1.28 -9.17 -0.11
N HIS A 46 -2.33 -9.79 -0.62
CA HIS A 46 -3.08 -10.75 0.19
C HIS A 46 -3.73 -11.81 -0.68
N HIS A 47 -3.37 -13.07 -0.42
CA HIS A 47 -3.77 -14.25 -1.18
C HIS A 47 -3.49 -15.51 -0.35
N PRO A 48 -3.94 -16.71 -0.75
CA PRO A 48 -3.77 -17.93 0.06
C PRO A 48 -2.33 -18.25 0.47
N TYR A 49 -1.33 -17.84 -0.32
CA TYR A 49 0.10 -18.02 0.00
C TYR A 49 0.71 -16.95 0.92
N LEU A 50 0.00 -15.84 1.17
CA LEU A 50 0.44 -14.74 2.01
C LEU A 50 -0.76 -14.22 2.83
N VAL A 51 -1.07 -14.96 3.88
CA VAL A 51 -2.08 -14.58 4.87
C VAL A 51 -1.45 -13.72 5.96
N GLN A 52 -2.19 -12.75 6.47
CA GLN A 52 -1.69 -11.75 7.44
C GLN A 52 -2.73 -11.51 8.55
N PRO A 53 -3.11 -12.54 9.32
CA PRO A 53 -4.30 -12.51 10.16
C PRO A 53 -4.31 -11.39 11.20
N GLU A 54 -3.16 -11.08 11.81
CA GLU A 54 -3.05 -10.01 12.81
C GLU A 54 -3.24 -8.62 12.17
N LEU A 55 -2.72 -8.41 10.97
CA LEU A 55 -2.89 -7.14 10.24
C LEU A 55 -4.35 -6.96 9.80
N ILE A 56 -5.00 -8.03 9.35
CA ILE A 56 -6.43 -8.03 9.00
C ILE A 56 -7.28 -7.73 10.24
N GLN A 57 -6.99 -8.37 11.37
CA GLN A 57 -7.68 -8.13 12.62
C GLN A 57 -7.53 -6.67 13.06
N LEU A 58 -6.29 -6.14 13.06
CA LEU A 58 -6.03 -4.73 13.38
C LEU A 58 -6.82 -3.78 12.48
N ALA A 59 -6.87 -4.05 11.17
CA ALA A 59 -7.65 -3.26 10.23
C ALA A 59 -9.14 -3.30 10.56
N GLN A 60 -9.70 -4.48 10.83
CA GLN A 60 -11.11 -4.66 11.17
C GLN A 60 -11.51 -3.96 12.48
N GLU A 61 -10.69 -4.10 13.53
CA GLU A 61 -10.92 -3.45 14.83
C GLU A 61 -10.94 -1.92 14.71
N ASN A 62 -10.14 -1.38 13.79
CA ASN A 62 -10.08 0.05 13.49
C ASN A 62 -11.01 0.49 12.35
N LYS A 63 -11.92 -0.38 11.89
CA LYS A 63 -12.90 -0.11 10.81
C LYS A 63 -12.26 0.30 9.48
N ILE A 64 -11.07 -0.20 9.19
CA ILE A 64 -10.33 0.03 7.96
C ILE A 64 -10.75 -1.01 6.91
N ALA A 65 -11.13 -0.57 5.71
CA ALA A 65 -11.43 -1.49 4.62
C ALA A 65 -10.14 -2.07 4.02
N VAL A 66 -9.97 -3.39 4.08
CA VAL A 66 -8.83 -4.07 3.46
C VAL A 66 -9.12 -4.32 1.98
N THR A 67 -8.20 -3.88 1.12
CA THR A 67 -8.22 -4.18 -0.33
C THR A 67 -7.02 -5.07 -0.67
N ALA A 68 -7.28 -6.29 -1.15
CA ALA A 68 -6.21 -7.18 -1.60
C ALA A 68 -5.72 -6.77 -3.01
N TYR A 69 -4.40 -6.73 -3.21
CA TYR A 69 -3.80 -6.81 -4.54
C TYR A 69 -3.04 -8.13 -4.72
N SER A 70 -2.74 -8.49 -5.98
CA SER A 70 -2.19 -9.79 -6.35
C SER A 70 -2.99 -10.95 -5.74
N SER A 71 -4.32 -10.84 -5.72
CA SER A 71 -5.19 -11.75 -4.96
C SER A 71 -5.13 -13.22 -5.42
N PHE A 72 -4.57 -13.49 -6.59
CA PHE A 72 -4.29 -14.82 -7.12
C PHE A 72 -2.83 -15.28 -6.94
N GLY A 73 -2.05 -14.56 -6.12
CA GLY A 73 -0.61 -14.74 -5.97
C GLY A 73 0.19 -14.12 -7.13
N PRO A 74 1.51 -14.38 -7.18
CA PRO A 74 2.42 -13.81 -8.17
C PRO A 74 2.29 -14.45 -9.56
N GLN A 75 1.08 -14.87 -9.97
CA GLN A 75 0.84 -15.49 -11.27
C GLN A 75 1.17 -14.57 -12.45
N SER A 76 1.15 -13.25 -12.23
CA SER A 76 1.52 -12.25 -13.23
C SER A 76 3.04 -12.01 -13.32
N PHE A 77 3.83 -12.48 -12.36
CA PHE A 77 5.28 -12.37 -12.41
C PHE A 77 5.83 -13.41 -13.40
N MET A 78 6.10 -12.96 -14.62
CA MET A 78 6.95 -13.69 -15.55
C MET A 78 8.38 -13.24 -15.35
N GLU A 79 9.30 -14.18 -15.12
CA GLU A 79 10.73 -13.85 -15.17
C GLU A 79 11.06 -13.30 -16.55
N LEU A 80 11.66 -12.10 -16.57
CA LEU A 80 12.12 -11.52 -17.82
C LEU A 80 13.23 -12.41 -18.41
N PRO A 81 13.21 -12.67 -19.73
CA PRO A 81 14.27 -13.41 -20.36
C PRO A 81 15.64 -12.79 -20.08
N PRO A 82 16.74 -13.57 -20.01
CA PRO A 82 18.09 -13.06 -19.75
C PRO A 82 18.53 -11.91 -20.68
N ALA A 83 17.92 -11.80 -21.87
CA ALA A 83 18.12 -10.70 -22.80
C ALA A 83 17.78 -9.31 -22.22
N PHE A 84 16.79 -9.21 -21.32
CA PHE A 84 16.44 -7.97 -20.64
C PHE A 84 17.52 -7.53 -19.66
N ASN A 85 18.13 -8.47 -18.91
CA ASN A 85 19.25 -8.16 -18.02
C ASN A 85 20.40 -7.51 -18.78
N LYS A 86 20.74 -8.01 -19.97
CA LYS A 86 21.80 -7.45 -20.81
C LYS A 86 21.48 -6.02 -21.29
N ARG A 87 20.22 -5.70 -21.58
CA ARG A 87 19.78 -4.35 -21.99
C ARG A 87 19.78 -3.36 -20.83
N ALA A 88 19.51 -3.83 -19.61
CA ALA A 88 19.54 -2.99 -18.41
C ALA A 88 20.98 -2.62 -17.98
N ARG A 89 21.97 -3.47 -18.30
CA ARG A 89 23.38 -3.17 -18.01
C ARG A 89 23.84 -1.97 -18.84
N GLY A 90 24.00 -0.82 -18.18
CA GLY A 90 24.44 0.44 -18.79
C GLY A 90 23.30 1.36 -19.24
N ALA A 91 22.05 1.03 -18.94
CA ALA A 91 20.96 2.00 -19.07
C ALA A 91 21.16 3.14 -18.06
N GLN A 92 21.07 4.39 -18.53
CA GLN A 92 21.09 5.55 -17.64
C GLN A 92 19.82 5.56 -16.78
N GLY A 93 19.96 5.86 -15.49
CA GLY A 93 18.81 6.03 -14.62
C GLY A 93 17.94 7.20 -15.09
N LEU A 94 16.63 7.13 -14.86
CA LEU A 94 15.71 8.22 -15.23
C LEU A 94 16.06 9.57 -14.57
N PHE A 95 16.79 9.51 -13.46
CA PHE A 95 17.20 10.67 -12.66
C PHE A 95 18.72 10.91 -12.69
N GLU A 96 19.42 10.33 -13.67
CA GLU A 96 20.84 10.61 -14.00
C GLU A 96 21.00 11.15 -15.42
#